data_AF-A0A6J4FNX4-F1
#
_entry.id   AF-A0A6J4FNX4-F1
#
_cell.length_a   1.000
_cell.length_b   1.000
_cell.length_c   1.000
_cell.angle_alpha   90.00
_cell.angle_beta   90.00
_cell.angle_gamma   90.00
#
_symmetry.space_group_name_H-M   'P 1'
#
loop_
_entity.id
_entity.type
_entity.pdbx_description
1 polymer ?
#
loop_
_entity_poly.entity_id
_entity_poly.type
_entity_poly.pdbx_seq_one_letter_code
_entity_poly.pdbx_strand_id
1 'polypeptide(L)'
;MDNREMFEEINALIGAVAKAFNIEALDVVADLDQGRLALEMVTDDQGRNCVEVTRDGRVARIYPGAIFRPDDRPEAADDDDCDGGGCTCGH
;
A
#
# COMPACT_ATOMS: atom_id res chain seq x y z
N MET A 1 -25.30 2.37 1.36
CA MET A 1 -23.98 2.97 1.09
C MET A 1 -24.21 4.45 0.93
N ASP A 2 -23.81 5.20 1.94
CA ASP A 2 -23.86 6.65 1.95
C ASP A 2 -22.72 7.21 1.07
N ASN A 3 -22.91 8.39 0.45
CA ASN A 3 -21.88 8.99 -0.39
C ASN A 3 -20.58 9.22 0.40
N ARG A 4 -20.68 9.50 1.70
CA ARG A 4 -19.52 9.70 2.59
C ARG A 4 -18.66 8.44 2.71
N GLU A 5 -19.28 7.28 2.87
CA GLU A 5 -18.57 6.00 2.97
C GLU A 5 -17.78 5.70 1.68
N MET A 6 -18.35 6.02 0.51
CA MET A 6 -17.65 5.84 -0.76
C MET A 6 -16.42 6.75 -0.89
N PHE A 7 -16.52 8.00 -0.46
CA PHE A 7 -15.36 8.92 -0.49
C PHE A 7 -14.26 8.50 0.49
N GLU A 8 -14.63 7.94 1.65
CA GLU A 8 -13.66 7.40 2.61
C GLU A 8 -12.88 6.22 2.00
N GLU A 9 -13.56 5.31 1.31
CA GLU A 9 -12.92 4.17 0.63
C GLU A 9 -11.98 4.63 -0.49
N ILE A 10 -12.38 5.62 -1.29
CA ILE A 10 -11.52 6.20 -2.34
C ILE A 10 -10.27 6.85 -1.72
N ASN A 11 -10.44 7.63 -0.65
CA ASN A 11 -9.33 8.27 0.03
C ASN A 11 -8.37 7.23 0.66
N ALA A 12 -8.91 6.16 1.22
CA ALA A 12 -8.11 5.05 1.75
C ALA A 12 -7.30 4.37 0.65
N LEU A 13 -7.90 4.13 -0.52
CA LEU A 13 -7.21 3.57 -1.68
C LEU A 13 -6.09 4.51 -2.17
N ILE A 14 -6.37 5.79 -2.37
CA ILE A 14 -5.37 6.78 -2.80
C ILE A 14 -4.20 6.82 -1.78
N GLY A 15 -4.50 6.82 -0.48
CA GLY A 15 -3.48 6.78 0.56
C GLY A 15 -2.63 5.50 0.53
N ALA A 16 -3.23 4.35 0.23
CA ALA A 16 -2.50 3.09 0.07
C ALA A 16 -1.59 3.12 -1.16
N VAL A 17 -2.05 3.67 -2.28
CA VAL A 17 -1.23 3.86 -3.49
C VAL A 17 -0.05 4.80 -3.22
N ALA A 18 -0.30 5.92 -2.54
CA ALA A 18 0.73 6.89 -2.16
C ALA A 18 1.85 6.21 -1.34
N LYS A 19 1.47 5.43 -0.32
CA LYS A 19 2.40 4.61 0.47
C LYS A 19 3.11 3.54 -0.35
N ALA A 20 2.44 2.94 -1.32
CA ALA A 20 3.02 1.91 -2.18
C ALA A 20 4.18 2.46 -3.03
N PHE A 21 4.06 3.68 -3.55
CA PHE A 21 5.07 4.29 -4.42
C PHE A 21 5.97 5.32 -3.75
N ASN A 22 5.77 5.59 -2.45
CA ASN A 22 6.47 6.62 -1.68
C ASN A 22 6.35 8.01 -2.33
N ILE A 23 5.11 8.41 -2.63
CA ILE A 23 4.74 9.71 -3.19
C ILE A 23 3.60 10.32 -2.39
N GLU A 24 3.29 11.58 -2.63
CA GLU A 24 2.16 12.24 -1.99
C GLU A 24 0.82 11.83 -2.61
N ALA A 25 -0.26 11.89 -1.83
CA ALA A 25 -1.61 11.56 -2.31
C ALA A 25 -2.06 12.45 -3.49
N LEU A 26 -1.62 13.72 -3.51
CA LEU A 26 -1.90 14.63 -4.63
C LEU A 26 -1.20 14.19 -5.92
N ASP A 27 0.00 13.61 -5.83
CA ASP A 27 0.71 13.10 -6.99
C ASP A 27 0.04 11.85 -7.55
N VAL A 28 -0.54 11.00 -6.69
CA VAL A 28 -1.36 9.85 -7.13
C VAL A 28 -2.55 10.32 -7.95
N VAL A 29 -3.26 11.37 -7.50
CA VAL A 29 -4.40 11.93 -8.23
C VAL A 29 -3.95 12.53 -9.56
N ALA A 30 -2.84 13.25 -9.58
CA ALA A 30 -2.27 13.80 -10.82
C ALA A 30 -1.86 12.71 -11.80
N ASP A 31 -1.26 11.61 -11.31
CA ASP A 31 -0.87 10.47 -12.14
C ASP A 31 -2.07 9.70 -12.69
N LEU A 32 -3.16 9.59 -11.92
CA LEU A 32 -4.44 9.05 -12.39
C LEU A 32 -5.05 9.91 -13.51
N ASP A 33 -5.11 11.22 -13.31
CA ASP A 33 -5.66 12.16 -14.29
C ASP A 33 -4.85 12.16 -15.61
N GLN A 34 -3.53 11.97 -15.50
CA GLN A 34 -2.61 11.93 -16.64
C GLN A 34 -2.47 10.53 -17.26
N GLY A 35 -3.17 9.52 -16.74
CA GLY A 35 -3.09 8.14 -17.22
C GLY A 35 -1.71 7.47 -17.02
N ARG A 36 -0.89 7.98 -16.09
CA ARG A 36 0.41 7.40 -15.71
C ARG A 36 0.29 6.27 -14.70
N LEU A 37 -0.90 6.11 -14.11
CA LEU A 37 -1.20 5.10 -13.12
C LEU A 37 -2.33 4.22 -13.62
N ALA A 38 -2.06 2.92 -13.73
CA ALA A 38 -3.06 1.91 -14.08
C ALA A 38 -3.53 1.19 -12.81
N LEU A 39 -4.85 1.01 -12.67
CA LEU A 39 -5.49 0.29 -11.58
C LEU A 39 -6.29 -0.88 -12.17
N GLU A 40 -6.06 -2.09 -11.68
CA GLU A 40 -6.80 -3.29 -12.08
C GLU A 40 -7.23 -4.08 -10.85
N MET A 41 -8.48 -4.55 -10.83
CA MET A 41 -8.92 -5.51 -9.82
C MET A 41 -8.54 -6.92 -10.26
N VAL A 42 -7.70 -7.57 -9.46
CA VAL A 42 -7.20 -8.92 -9.76
C VAL A 42 -7.45 -9.86 -8.59
N THR A 43 -7.41 -11.16 -8.89
CA THR A 43 -7.40 -12.21 -7.88
C THR A 43 -6.03 -12.87 -7.90
N ASP A 44 -5.35 -12.93 -6.75
CA ASP A 44 -4.03 -13.55 -6.65
C ASP A 44 -4.10 -15.09 -6.71
N ASP A 45 -2.94 -15.75 -6.72
CA ASP A 45 -2.82 -17.21 -6.77
C ASP A 45 -3.42 -17.93 -5.54
N GLN A 46 -3.71 -17.19 -4.46
CA GLN A 46 -4.35 -17.69 -3.24
C GLN A 46 -5.86 -17.41 -3.23
N GLY A 47 -6.43 -16.89 -4.32
CA GLY A 47 -7.84 -16.55 -4.42
C GLY A 47 -8.23 -15.25 -3.70
N ARG A 48 -7.26 -14.40 -3.32
CA ARG A 48 -7.50 -13.14 -2.62
C ARG A 48 -7.64 -12.00 -3.63
N ASN A 49 -8.68 -11.19 -3.46
CA ASN A 49 -8.88 -10.00 -4.28
C ASN A 49 -7.95 -8.87 -3.85
N CYS A 50 -7.32 -8.22 -4.82
CA CYS A 50 -6.51 -7.04 -4.60
C CYS A 50 -6.62 -6.07 -5.78
N VAL A 51 -6.17 -4.84 -5.55
CA VAL A 51 -5.98 -3.86 -6.62
C VAL A 51 -4.52 -3.88 -7.02
N GLU A 52 -4.23 -4.30 -8.25
CA GLU A 52 -2.90 -4.15 -8.84
C GLU A 52 -2.75 -2.74 -9.41
N VAL A 53 -1.63 -2.12 -9.08
CA VAL A 53 -1.31 -0.75 -9.43
C VAL A 53 0.00 -0.75 -10.18
N THR A 54 0.00 -0.20 -11.40
CA THR A 54 1.20 -0.05 -12.20
C THR A 54 1.51 1.42 -12.42
N ARG A 55 2.75 1.81 -12.11
CA ARG A 55 3.27 3.17 -12.30
C ARG A 55 4.72 3.11 -12.75
N ASP A 56 5.02 3.70 -13.90
CA ASP A 56 6.40 3.74 -14.47
C ASP A 56 7.09 2.36 -14.51
N GLY A 57 6.32 1.31 -14.78
CA GLY A 57 6.81 -0.08 -14.81
C GLY A 57 7.01 -0.75 -13.45
N ARG A 58 6.78 -0.04 -12.33
CA ARG A 58 6.72 -0.62 -10.98
C ARG A 58 5.32 -1.11 -10.69
N VAL A 59 5.22 -2.29 -10.08
CA VAL A 59 3.94 -2.88 -9.70
C VAL A 59 3.80 -2.90 -8.18
N ALA A 60 2.60 -2.61 -7.69
CA ALA A 60 2.21 -2.84 -6.30
C ALA A 60 0.82 -3.46 -6.25
N ARG A 61 0.59 -4.39 -5.31
CA ARG A 61 -0.70 -5.03 -5.05
C ARG A 61 -1.22 -4.54 -3.70
N ILE A 62 -2.41 -3.94 -3.72
CA ILE A 62 -3.09 -3.40 -2.54
C ILE A 62 -4.18 -4.37 -2.11
N TYR A 63 -3.98 -4.97 -0.95
CA TYR A 63 -4.97 -5.79 -0.26
C TYR A 63 -5.65 -4.95 0.84
N PRO A 64 -6.80 -5.39 1.35
CA PRO A 64 -7.37 -4.80 2.56
C PRO A 64 -6.33 -4.81 3.70
N GLY A 65 -5.85 -3.63 4.08
CA GLY A 65 -4.88 -3.44 5.16
C GLY A 65 -3.42 -3.82 4.86
N ALA A 66 -3.05 -4.19 3.63
CA ALA A 66 -1.67 -4.55 3.29
C ALA A 66 -1.25 -4.14 1.88
N ILE A 67 0.04 -3.85 1.70
CA ILE A 67 0.65 -3.51 0.41
C ILE A 67 1.76 -4.53 0.12
N PHE A 68 1.77 -5.07 -1.08
CA PHE A 68 2.80 -5.99 -1.54
C PHE A 68 3.46 -5.45 -2.80
N ARG A 69 4.80 -5.44 -2.83
CA ARG A 69 5.60 -4.96 -3.96
C ARG A 69 6.39 -6.15 -4.52
N PRO A 70 6.02 -6.75 -5.65
CA PRO A 70 6.74 -7.89 -6.24
C PRO A 70 8.19 -7.56 -6.60
N ASP A 71 8.49 -6.31 -6.94
CA ASP A 71 9.83 -5.83 -7.28
C ASP A 71 10.69 -5.42 -6.07
N ASP A 72 10.08 -5.24 -4.89
CA ASP A 72 10.84 -5.11 -3.65
C ASP A 72 11.41 -6.49 -3.30
N ARG A 73 12.63 -6.75 -3.79
CA ARG A 73 13.52 -7.63 -3.04
C ARG A 73 13.66 -6.99 -1.66
N PRO A 74 13.49 -7.72 -0.55
CA PRO A 74 13.63 -7.12 0.78
C PRO A 74 15.04 -6.56 0.90
N GLU A 75 15.18 -5.25 0.74
CA GLU A 75 16.24 -4.53 1.43
C GLU A 75 15.97 -4.83 2.90
N ALA A 76 16.96 -5.42 3.56
CA ALA A 76 16.86 -5.95 4.91
C ALA A 76 16.04 -4.98 5.77
N ALA A 77 15.05 -5.51 6.47
CA ALA A 77 14.25 -4.78 7.43
C ALA A 77 15.17 -3.85 8.23
N ASP A 78 15.12 -2.55 7.96
CA ASP A 78 15.56 -1.56 8.92
C ASP A 78 14.60 -1.72 10.09
N ASP A 79 15.14 -2.36 11.13
CA ASP A 79 14.67 -2.43 12.50
C ASP A 79 13.61 -1.37 12.78
N ASP A 80 12.36 -1.84 12.88
CA ASP A 80 11.40 -1.23 13.79
C ASP A 80 12.07 -1.31 15.17
N ASP A 81 12.60 -0.17 15.62
CA ASP A 81 13.08 0.11 16.98
C ASP A 81 11.94 -0.24 17.96
N CYS A 82 11.89 -1.53 18.27
CA CYS A 82 11.01 -2.20 19.22
C CYS A 82 11.86 -3.21 20.01
N ASP A 83 13.02 -2.79 20.51
CA ASP A 83 13.76 -3.51 21.55
C ASP A 83 14.43 -2.53 22.53
N GLY A 84 13.60 -1.92 23.37
CA GLY A 84 14.02 -1.29 24.62
C GLY A 84 13.71 -2.22 25.79
N GLY A 85 14.52 -3.27 25.95
CA GLY A 85 14.35 -4.32 26.95
C GLY A 85 14.17 -3.83 28.39
N GLY A 86 13.26 -4.49 29.10
CA GLY A 86 13.01 -4.31 30.53
C GLY A 86 12.74 -5.64 31.23
N CYS A 87 13.63 -6.62 31.06
CA CYS A 87 13.71 -7.75 31.98
C CYS A 87 14.24 -7.26 33.33
N THR A 88 13.39 -7.23 34.37
CA THR A 88 13.86 -7.30 35.76
C THR A 88 13.05 -8.35 36.54
N CYS A 89 13.51 -9.59 36.47
CA CYS A 89 13.27 -10.58 37.52
C CYS A 89 14.50 -10.61 38.44
N GLY A 90 14.32 -10.42 39.76
CA GLY A 90 15.33 -10.76 40.77
C GLY A 90 15.32 -9.93 42.06
N HIS A 91 14.54 -10.33 43.07
CA HIS A 91 14.97 -10.94 44.35
C HIS A 91 13.78 -10.97 45.31
#